data_AF-A0A9J7BKZ1-F1
#
_entry.id   AF-A0A9J7BKZ1-F1
#
_cell.length_a   1.000
_cell.length_b   1.000
_cell.length_c   1.000
_cell.angle_alpha   90.00
_cell.angle_beta   90.00
_cell.angle_gamma   90.00
#
_symmetry.space_group_name_H-M   'P 1'
#
loop_
_entity.id
_entity.type
_entity.pdbx_description
1 polymer ?
#
loop_
_entity_poly.entity_id
_entity_poly.type
_entity_poly.pdbx_seq_one_letter_code
_entity_poly.pdbx_strand_id
1 'polypeptide(L)'
;MGPWDERVRGHRVWTEMATLGPAIDQSLSVEGITPESVLDLERLKAVLTYCGKRIAAADPLITVPQPLDLIASSLQAINNALAAFISNGDSSHIVAANQNADAVLPPLSQIPGDYSPEELGALIAATSEYRVLVRKALSEAKQEVKQLNSLSEEGQAKLSEASEGELAKLKARLDNYSVDLAQFASSLQIEQQKLSQIATDHQGQFSSAQEARSKEFSESLRAGNENLTRLITDYQSQFSSAQDARSAENTAAELARQKTFNDTIAEFIKKLADQDAEFTKQRTAFVTASETDLGALVSEFKVRGTEIVDDLREKQNYVEKLVGVIGNLGVTSGYLRVANQSRWAMWLWQAVTVGSMITLSIVAYRTLHAVEGQNGQFSWVGFAARVLVLLSLGVIAAYSGIQGDRLFTEERRNRKLALELEAIGPYLAPLPVEDQNKFRIQIGERSFGREADIQFHGKSPTSVVDLANSKELKELVKFAVETAINAIKK
;
A
#
# COMPACT_ATOMS: atom_id res chain seq x y z
N MET A 1 -23.15 -91.28 -124.79
CA MET A 1 -23.75 -91.89 -123.58
C MET A 1 -25.23 -92.12 -123.86
N GLY A 2 -25.77 -93.25 -123.42
CA GLY A 2 -27.21 -93.50 -123.51
C GLY A 2 -27.98 -92.66 -122.47
N PRO A 3 -29.29 -92.43 -122.64
CA PRO A 3 -30.11 -91.67 -121.69
C PRO A 3 -30.16 -92.28 -120.28
N TRP A 4 -29.84 -93.57 -120.16
CA TRP A 4 -29.76 -94.28 -118.87
C TRP A 4 -28.42 -94.04 -118.15
N ASP A 5 -27.33 -93.91 -118.91
CA ASP A 5 -25.98 -93.65 -118.38
C ASP A 5 -25.88 -92.21 -117.82
N GLU A 6 -26.48 -91.25 -118.52
CA GLU A 6 -26.52 -89.84 -118.09
C GLU A 6 -27.24 -89.65 -116.76
N ARG A 7 -28.30 -90.44 -116.49
CA ARG A 7 -29.08 -90.35 -115.23
C ARG A 7 -28.29 -90.71 -113.98
N VAL A 8 -27.22 -91.49 -114.13
CA VAL A 8 -26.39 -91.97 -113.00
C VAL A 8 -25.03 -91.28 -113.00
N ARG A 9 -24.38 -91.14 -114.16
CA ARG A 9 -23.04 -90.53 -114.27
C ARG A 9 -23.06 -89.00 -114.30
N GLY A 10 -24.14 -88.40 -114.79
CA GLY A 10 -24.38 -86.96 -114.74
C GLY A 10 -25.10 -86.50 -113.46
N HIS A 11 -25.33 -87.40 -112.50
CA HIS A 11 -26.12 -87.12 -111.30
C HIS A 11 -25.39 -86.16 -110.35
N ARG A 12 -26.13 -85.24 -109.71
CA ARG A 12 -25.57 -84.23 -108.78
C ARG A 12 -24.81 -84.79 -107.57
N VAL A 13 -25.02 -86.07 -107.26
CA VAL A 13 -24.33 -86.78 -106.15
C VAL A 13 -22.81 -86.72 -106.31
N TRP A 14 -22.31 -86.77 -107.56
CA TRP A 14 -20.88 -86.67 -107.84
C TRP A 14 -20.32 -85.29 -107.50
N THR A 15 -21.09 -84.23 -107.75
CA THR A 15 -20.73 -82.87 -107.37
C THR A 15 -20.65 -82.73 -105.84
N GLU A 16 -21.65 -83.24 -105.11
CA GLU A 16 -21.67 -83.19 -103.64
C GLU A 16 -20.54 -84.00 -103.00
N MET A 17 -20.18 -85.15 -103.59
CA MET A 17 -19.02 -85.94 -103.14
C MET A 17 -17.69 -85.23 -103.42
N ALA A 18 -17.58 -84.58 -104.59
CA ALA A 18 -16.36 -83.85 -104.97
C ALA A 18 -16.12 -82.63 -104.06
N THR A 19 -17.18 -81.99 -103.56
CA THR A 19 -17.08 -80.88 -102.59
C THR A 19 -16.82 -81.35 -101.16
N LEU A 20 -17.31 -82.54 -100.79
CA LEU A 20 -17.20 -83.04 -99.42
C LEU A 20 -15.77 -83.37 -99.00
N GLY A 21 -14.96 -83.94 -99.88
CA GLY A 21 -13.55 -84.26 -99.57
C GLY A 21 -12.75 -83.04 -99.08
N PRO A 22 -12.67 -81.96 -99.88
CA PRO A 22 -12.03 -80.71 -99.47
C PRO A 22 -12.64 -80.08 -98.20
N ALA A 23 -13.96 -80.18 -98.01
CA ALA A 23 -14.63 -79.65 -96.81
C ALA A 23 -14.20 -80.39 -95.53
N ILE A 24 -14.00 -81.72 -95.61
CA ILE A 24 -13.46 -82.52 -94.50
C ILE A 24 -12.01 -82.10 -94.22
N ASP A 25 -11.17 -82.00 -95.25
CA ASP A 25 -9.75 -81.64 -95.07
C ASP A 25 -9.59 -80.22 -94.51
N GLN A 26 -10.44 -79.26 -94.90
CA GLN A 26 -10.48 -77.92 -94.32
C GLN A 26 -10.94 -77.95 -92.86
N SER A 27 -11.94 -78.77 -92.53
CA SER A 27 -12.42 -78.92 -91.15
C SER A 27 -11.32 -79.45 -90.22
N LEU A 28 -10.46 -80.36 -90.71
CA LEU A 28 -9.30 -80.86 -89.96
C LEU A 28 -8.23 -79.78 -89.69
N SER A 29 -8.26 -78.65 -90.40
CA SER A 29 -7.30 -77.55 -90.25
C SER A 29 -7.74 -76.43 -89.31
N VAL A 30 -8.94 -76.52 -88.72
CA VAL A 30 -9.48 -75.50 -87.80
C VAL A 30 -8.71 -75.52 -86.46
N GLU A 31 -8.22 -74.35 -86.03
CA GLU A 31 -7.53 -74.20 -84.73
C GLU A 31 -8.46 -74.52 -83.55
N GLY A 32 -7.96 -75.28 -82.57
CA GLY A 32 -8.72 -75.64 -81.37
C GLY A 32 -9.70 -76.80 -81.55
N ILE A 33 -9.62 -77.53 -82.66
CA ILE A 33 -10.45 -78.73 -82.88
C ILE A 33 -10.23 -79.77 -81.77
N THR A 34 -11.32 -80.30 -81.22
CA THR A 34 -11.24 -81.30 -80.15
C THR A 34 -10.80 -82.66 -80.70
N PRO A 35 -10.11 -83.50 -79.91
CA PRO A 35 -9.75 -84.85 -80.33
C PRO A 35 -10.95 -85.69 -80.78
N GLU A 36 -12.12 -85.48 -80.17
CA GLU A 36 -13.38 -86.13 -80.56
C GLU A 36 -13.87 -85.67 -81.95
N SER A 37 -13.77 -84.37 -82.23
CA SER A 37 -14.14 -83.79 -83.52
C SER A 37 -13.26 -84.29 -84.66
N VAL A 38 -11.96 -84.53 -84.41
CA VAL A 38 -11.05 -85.13 -85.39
C VAL A 38 -11.48 -86.56 -85.75
N LEU A 39 -11.85 -87.37 -84.77
CA LEU A 39 -12.33 -88.74 -84.99
C LEU A 39 -13.61 -88.76 -85.83
N ASP A 40 -14.53 -87.85 -85.52
CA ASP A 40 -15.80 -87.71 -86.22
C ASP A 40 -15.62 -87.25 -87.69
N LEU A 41 -14.65 -86.39 -87.98
CA LEU A 41 -14.31 -86.00 -89.36
C LEU A 41 -13.70 -87.15 -90.16
N GLU A 42 -12.83 -87.96 -89.55
CA GLU A 42 -12.25 -89.14 -90.21
C GLU A 42 -13.31 -90.20 -90.53
N ARG A 43 -14.34 -90.32 -89.69
CA ARG A 43 -15.51 -91.15 -90.00
C ARG A 43 -16.23 -90.66 -91.25
N LEU A 44 -16.44 -89.34 -91.42
CA LEU A 44 -17.05 -88.79 -92.64
C LEU A 44 -16.24 -89.12 -93.89
N LYS A 45 -14.90 -89.10 -93.79
CA LYS A 45 -14.00 -89.48 -94.88
C LYS A 45 -14.14 -90.95 -95.27
N ALA A 46 -14.31 -91.83 -94.28
CA ALA A 46 -14.58 -93.25 -94.51
C ALA A 46 -15.94 -93.45 -95.21
N VAL A 47 -17.00 -92.76 -94.77
CA VAL A 47 -18.34 -92.83 -95.38
C VAL A 47 -18.32 -92.28 -96.81
N LEU A 48 -17.68 -91.15 -97.05
CA LEU A 48 -17.50 -90.57 -98.39
C LEU A 48 -16.78 -91.54 -99.32
N THR A 49 -15.67 -92.13 -98.85
CA THR A 49 -14.89 -93.10 -99.65
C THR A 49 -15.72 -94.33 -100.01
N TYR A 50 -16.48 -94.87 -99.04
CA TYR A 50 -17.38 -96.00 -99.27
C TYR A 50 -18.50 -95.65 -100.26
N CYS A 51 -19.13 -94.49 -100.07
CA CYS A 51 -20.19 -93.98 -100.94
C CYS A 51 -19.71 -93.82 -102.39
N GLY A 52 -18.58 -93.16 -102.60
CA GLY A 52 -18.02 -92.93 -103.93
C GLY A 52 -17.69 -94.22 -104.68
N LYS A 53 -17.11 -95.22 -104.00
CA LYS A 53 -16.80 -96.52 -104.61
C LYS A 53 -18.07 -97.28 -104.99
N ARG A 54 -19.07 -97.31 -104.11
CA ARG A 54 -20.32 -98.04 -104.33
C ARG A 54 -21.14 -97.47 -105.48
N ILE A 55 -21.21 -96.14 -105.60
CA ILE A 55 -21.90 -95.49 -106.72
C ILE A 55 -21.10 -95.67 -108.02
N ALA A 56 -19.76 -95.68 -107.97
CA ALA A 56 -18.92 -95.86 -109.15
C ALA A 56 -19.04 -97.27 -109.76
N ALA A 57 -19.29 -98.28 -108.91
CA ALA A 57 -19.47 -99.67 -109.31
C ALA A 57 -20.90 -100.01 -109.81
N ALA A 58 -21.86 -99.09 -109.67
CA ALA A 58 -23.25 -99.32 -110.05
C ALA A 58 -23.45 -99.39 -111.56
N ASP A 59 -24.23 -100.36 -112.05
CA ASP A 59 -24.61 -100.44 -113.47
C ASP A 59 -25.76 -99.44 -113.75
N PRO A 60 -25.54 -98.44 -114.63
CA PRO A 60 -26.54 -97.44 -114.96
C PRO A 60 -27.84 -97.98 -115.58
N LEU A 61 -27.83 -99.20 -116.14
CA LEU A 61 -29.03 -99.81 -116.72
C LEU A 61 -30.04 -100.29 -115.67
N ILE A 62 -29.58 -100.65 -114.48
CA ILE A 62 -30.40 -101.23 -113.41
C ILE A 62 -30.50 -100.30 -112.18
N THR A 63 -29.72 -99.22 -112.16
CA THR A 63 -29.74 -98.24 -111.08
C THR A 63 -30.86 -97.22 -111.30
N VAL A 64 -31.75 -97.10 -110.32
CA VAL A 64 -32.79 -96.07 -110.33
C VAL A 64 -32.29 -94.77 -109.68
N PRO A 65 -32.75 -93.57 -110.09
CA PRO A 65 -32.22 -92.31 -109.55
C PRO A 65 -32.57 -92.01 -108.08
N GLN A 66 -33.69 -92.52 -107.57
CA GLN A 66 -34.21 -92.12 -106.25
C GLN A 66 -33.21 -92.30 -105.08
N PRO A 67 -32.49 -93.43 -104.93
CA PRO A 67 -31.45 -93.54 -103.90
C PRO A 67 -30.33 -92.52 -104.05
N LEU A 68 -29.94 -92.17 -105.29
CA LEU A 68 -28.92 -91.16 -105.56
C LEU A 68 -29.39 -89.76 -105.14
N ASP A 69 -30.67 -89.44 -105.33
CA ASP A 69 -31.27 -88.18 -104.87
C ASP A 69 -31.26 -88.04 -103.34
N LEU A 70 -31.57 -89.13 -102.63
CA LEU A 70 -31.51 -89.18 -101.17
C LEU A 70 -30.08 -89.01 -100.67
N ILE A 71 -29.13 -89.75 -101.27
CA ILE A 71 -27.71 -89.63 -100.93
C ILE A 71 -27.21 -88.21 -101.20
N ALA A 72 -27.51 -87.63 -102.36
CA ALA A 72 -27.09 -86.28 -102.70
C ALA A 72 -27.64 -85.24 -101.70
N SER A 73 -28.89 -85.39 -101.25
CA SER A 73 -29.49 -84.49 -100.26
C SER A 73 -28.77 -84.59 -98.90
N SER A 74 -28.44 -85.80 -98.47
CA SER A 74 -27.67 -86.02 -97.23
C SER A 74 -26.25 -85.49 -97.34
N LEU A 75 -25.56 -85.71 -98.47
CA LEU A 75 -24.21 -85.17 -98.72
C LEU A 75 -24.20 -83.63 -98.73
N GLN A 76 -25.23 -83.02 -99.33
CA GLN A 76 -25.41 -81.57 -99.29
C GLN A 76 -25.59 -81.06 -97.86
N ALA A 77 -26.36 -81.77 -97.03
CA ALA A 77 -26.51 -81.42 -95.62
C ALA A 77 -25.19 -81.55 -94.83
N ILE A 78 -24.37 -82.56 -95.14
CA ILE A 78 -23.01 -82.71 -94.58
C ILE A 78 -22.14 -81.51 -95.00
N ASN A 79 -22.12 -81.15 -96.28
CA ASN A 79 -21.37 -79.99 -96.79
C ASN A 79 -21.77 -78.70 -96.07
N ASN A 80 -23.07 -78.48 -95.85
CA ASN A 80 -23.57 -77.30 -95.13
C ASN A 80 -23.13 -77.29 -93.65
N ALA A 81 -23.17 -78.44 -92.99
CA ALA A 81 -22.73 -78.57 -91.61
C ALA A 81 -21.22 -78.33 -91.46
N LEU A 82 -20.40 -78.89 -92.36
CA LEU A 82 -18.96 -78.64 -92.35
C LEU A 82 -18.62 -77.18 -92.67
N ALA A 83 -19.34 -76.54 -93.60
CA ALA A 83 -19.18 -75.12 -93.87
C ALA A 83 -19.52 -74.26 -92.62
N ALA A 84 -20.55 -74.63 -91.87
CA ALA A 84 -20.90 -73.97 -90.61
C ALA A 84 -19.79 -74.17 -89.55
N PHE A 85 -19.27 -75.39 -89.41
CA PHE A 85 -18.14 -75.68 -88.51
C PHE A 85 -16.90 -74.85 -88.86
N ILE A 86 -16.51 -74.82 -90.13
CA ILE A 86 -15.36 -74.03 -90.60
C ILE A 86 -15.54 -72.54 -90.27
N SER A 87 -16.78 -72.04 -90.28
CA SER A 87 -17.07 -70.63 -90.00
C SER A 87 -17.04 -70.25 -88.52
N ASN A 88 -17.42 -71.14 -87.59
CA ASN A 88 -17.64 -70.78 -86.19
C ASN A 88 -16.93 -71.68 -85.17
N GLY A 89 -16.32 -72.78 -85.59
CA GLY A 89 -15.60 -73.72 -84.75
C GLY A 89 -16.48 -74.57 -83.81
N ASP A 90 -17.80 -74.52 -83.92
CA ASP A 90 -18.70 -75.24 -83.01
C ASP A 90 -18.81 -76.73 -83.40
N SER A 91 -18.28 -77.60 -82.54
CA SER A 91 -18.24 -79.06 -82.75
C SER A 91 -19.62 -79.71 -82.87
N SER A 92 -20.71 -79.04 -82.46
CA SER A 92 -22.07 -79.53 -82.69
C SER A 92 -22.39 -79.72 -84.17
N HIS A 93 -21.77 -78.94 -85.06
CA HIS A 93 -21.92 -79.08 -86.52
C HIS A 93 -21.25 -80.35 -87.06
N ILE A 94 -20.16 -80.82 -86.44
CA ILE A 94 -19.52 -82.09 -86.80
C ILE A 94 -20.40 -83.28 -86.38
N VAL A 95 -21.07 -83.17 -85.23
CA VAL A 95 -22.06 -84.16 -84.79
C VAL A 95 -23.23 -84.20 -85.77
N ALA A 96 -23.75 -83.04 -86.18
CA ALA A 96 -24.82 -82.95 -87.18
C ALA A 96 -24.40 -83.50 -88.55
N ALA A 97 -23.16 -83.25 -88.98
CA ALA A 97 -22.59 -83.84 -90.19
C ALA A 97 -22.58 -85.37 -90.11
N ASN A 98 -22.19 -85.95 -88.98
CA ASN A 98 -22.17 -87.41 -88.78
C ASN A 98 -23.55 -88.06 -88.75
N GLN A 99 -24.56 -87.37 -88.22
CA GLN A 99 -25.96 -87.81 -88.30
C GLN A 99 -26.47 -87.82 -89.75
N ASN A 100 -26.08 -86.83 -90.56
CA ASN A 100 -26.41 -86.84 -91.98
C ASN A 100 -25.63 -87.91 -92.76
N ALA A 101 -24.42 -88.26 -92.32
CA ALA A 101 -23.68 -89.40 -92.86
C ALA A 101 -24.35 -90.74 -92.53
N ASP A 102 -24.99 -90.89 -91.37
CA ASP A 102 -25.84 -92.06 -91.10
C ASP A 102 -27.00 -92.15 -92.09
N ALA A 103 -27.60 -91.02 -92.46
CA ALA A 103 -28.69 -90.96 -93.45
C ALA A 103 -28.24 -91.30 -94.88
N VAL A 104 -26.93 -91.31 -95.18
CA VAL A 104 -26.39 -91.77 -96.47
C VAL A 104 -26.41 -93.30 -96.59
N LEU A 105 -26.19 -94.03 -95.49
CA LEU A 105 -25.94 -95.47 -95.52
C LEU A 105 -27.16 -96.31 -95.97
N PRO A 106 -28.40 -96.05 -95.51
CA PRO A 106 -29.57 -96.80 -95.95
C PRO A 106 -29.87 -96.72 -97.46
N PRO A 107 -29.95 -95.54 -98.12
CA PRO A 107 -30.18 -95.49 -99.56
C PRO A 107 -28.99 -96.05 -100.36
N LEU A 108 -27.76 -95.97 -99.83
CA LEU A 108 -26.57 -96.56 -100.45
C LEU A 108 -26.68 -98.09 -100.60
N SER A 109 -27.32 -98.76 -99.64
CA SER A 109 -27.57 -100.21 -99.70
C SER A 109 -28.57 -100.63 -100.79
N GLN A 110 -29.34 -99.69 -101.33
CA GLN A 110 -30.35 -99.96 -102.36
C GLN A 110 -29.79 -99.85 -103.79
N ILE A 111 -28.53 -99.46 -103.95
CA ILE A 111 -27.86 -99.40 -105.25
C ILE A 111 -27.42 -100.81 -105.67
N PRO A 112 -27.94 -101.34 -106.81
CA PRO A 112 -27.58 -102.66 -107.30
C PRO A 112 -26.10 -102.73 -107.72
N GLY A 113 -25.39 -103.77 -107.28
CA GLY A 113 -24.00 -104.03 -107.66
C GLY A 113 -23.34 -105.10 -106.79
N ASP A 114 -22.38 -105.85 -107.35
CA ASP A 114 -21.54 -106.78 -106.59
C ASP A 114 -20.50 -106.00 -105.77
N TYR A 115 -20.14 -106.50 -104.59
CA TYR A 115 -19.06 -105.90 -103.80
C TYR A 115 -17.71 -106.15 -104.49
N SER A 116 -16.99 -105.08 -104.86
CA SER A 116 -15.67 -105.23 -105.47
C SER A 116 -14.59 -105.46 -104.40
N PRO A 117 -13.50 -106.20 -104.70
CA PRO A 117 -12.35 -106.32 -103.79
C PRO A 117 -11.74 -104.95 -103.39
N GLU A 118 -11.83 -103.93 -104.25
CA GLU A 118 -11.37 -102.57 -103.91
C GLU A 118 -12.26 -101.86 -102.87
N GLU A 119 -13.55 -102.18 -102.79
CA GLU A 119 -14.47 -101.64 -101.77
C GLU A 119 -14.12 -102.18 -100.38
N LEU A 120 -13.91 -103.50 -100.28
CA LEU A 120 -13.50 -104.16 -99.03
C LEU A 120 -12.12 -103.65 -98.57
N GLY A 121 -11.18 -103.43 -99.49
CA GLY A 121 -9.86 -102.88 -99.18
C GLY A 121 -9.91 -101.45 -98.62
N ALA A 122 -10.79 -100.58 -99.13
CA ALA A 122 -10.94 -99.22 -98.62
C ALA A 122 -11.48 -99.18 -97.19
N LEU A 123 -12.47 -100.03 -96.89
CA LEU A 123 -13.09 -100.07 -95.57
C LEU A 123 -12.08 -100.52 -94.50
N ILE A 124 -11.25 -101.51 -94.84
CA ILE A 124 -10.17 -101.99 -93.96
C ILE A 124 -9.11 -100.90 -93.74
N ALA A 125 -8.71 -100.19 -94.79
CA ALA A 125 -7.74 -99.09 -94.68
C ALA A 125 -8.25 -97.95 -93.78
N ALA A 126 -9.47 -97.46 -94.01
CA ALA A 126 -10.06 -96.40 -93.20
C ALA A 126 -10.23 -96.81 -91.72
N THR A 127 -10.65 -98.06 -91.47
CA THR A 127 -10.76 -98.60 -90.11
C THR A 127 -9.39 -98.71 -89.43
N SER A 128 -8.34 -99.05 -90.18
CA SER A 128 -6.97 -99.12 -89.66
C SER A 128 -6.41 -97.74 -89.33
N GLU A 129 -6.62 -96.76 -90.20
CA GLU A 129 -6.20 -95.36 -90.00
C GLU A 129 -6.88 -94.74 -88.77
N TYR A 130 -8.20 -94.92 -88.64
CA TYR A 130 -8.96 -94.49 -87.47
C TYR A 130 -8.41 -95.08 -86.16
N ARG A 131 -8.09 -96.39 -86.16
CA ARG A 131 -7.50 -97.07 -84.98
C ARG A 131 -6.14 -96.51 -84.59
N VAL A 132 -5.30 -96.14 -85.56
CA VAL A 132 -3.98 -95.53 -85.29
C VAL A 132 -4.16 -94.16 -84.65
N LEU A 133 -5.11 -93.35 -85.12
CA LEU A 133 -5.38 -92.02 -84.61
C LEU A 133 -5.91 -92.06 -83.16
N VAL A 134 -6.87 -92.95 -82.86
CA VAL A 134 -7.37 -93.16 -81.48
C VAL A 134 -6.24 -93.55 -80.53
N ARG A 135 -5.32 -94.43 -80.97
CA ARG A 135 -4.17 -94.85 -80.14
C ARG A 135 -3.21 -93.69 -79.87
N LYS A 136 -2.97 -92.85 -80.87
CA LYS A 136 -2.11 -91.66 -80.72
C LYS A 136 -2.71 -90.68 -79.70
N ALA A 137 -3.99 -90.33 -79.86
CA ALA A 137 -4.70 -89.43 -78.94
C ALA A 137 -4.69 -89.97 -77.48
N LEU A 138 -4.88 -91.28 -77.30
CA LEU A 138 -4.83 -91.90 -75.97
C LEU A 138 -3.41 -91.89 -75.37
N SER A 139 -2.37 -91.99 -76.19
CA SER A 139 -0.98 -91.87 -75.73
C SER A 139 -0.65 -90.44 -75.29
N GLU A 140 -1.08 -89.45 -76.06
CA GLU A 140 -0.89 -88.03 -75.77
C GLU A 140 -1.62 -87.64 -74.47
N ALA A 141 -2.90 -88.03 -74.33
CA ALA A 141 -3.67 -87.80 -73.11
C ALA A 141 -3.01 -88.42 -71.86
N LYS A 142 -2.44 -89.62 -71.96
CA LYS A 142 -1.70 -90.25 -70.86
C LYS A 142 -0.45 -89.45 -70.47
N GLN A 143 0.25 -88.89 -71.46
CA GLN A 143 1.44 -88.10 -71.21
C GLN A 143 1.10 -86.76 -70.54
N GLU A 144 0.02 -86.10 -70.97
CA GLU A 144 -0.50 -84.89 -70.32
C GLU A 144 -0.89 -85.14 -68.87
N VAL A 145 -1.64 -86.22 -68.58
CA VAL A 145 -2.01 -86.59 -67.21
C VAL A 145 -0.75 -86.80 -66.34
N LYS A 146 0.29 -87.42 -66.89
CA LYS A 146 1.55 -87.61 -66.16
C LYS A 146 2.24 -86.28 -65.84
N GLN A 147 2.27 -85.35 -66.79
CA GLN A 147 2.81 -84.00 -66.55
C GLN A 147 2.00 -83.23 -65.52
N LEU A 148 0.67 -83.31 -65.59
CA LEU A 148 -0.25 -82.64 -64.67
C LEU A 148 -0.05 -83.14 -63.22
N ASN A 149 0.14 -84.45 -63.03
CA ASN A 149 0.49 -85.01 -61.74
C ASN A 149 1.84 -84.50 -61.22
N SER A 150 2.88 -84.45 -62.06
CA SER A 150 4.19 -83.93 -61.63
C SER A 150 4.15 -82.45 -61.24
N LEU A 151 3.37 -81.64 -61.97
CA LEU A 151 3.16 -80.22 -61.64
C LEU A 151 2.38 -80.06 -60.33
N SER A 152 1.39 -80.94 -60.09
CA SER A 152 0.63 -80.95 -58.83
C SER A 152 1.53 -81.30 -57.65
N GLU A 153 2.38 -82.32 -57.77
CA GLU A 153 3.34 -82.72 -56.73
C GLU A 153 4.35 -81.61 -56.44
N GLU A 154 4.90 -80.98 -57.48
CA GLU A 154 5.83 -79.85 -57.34
C GLU A 154 5.15 -78.64 -56.68
N GLY A 155 3.92 -78.31 -57.09
CA GLY A 155 3.13 -77.24 -56.51
C GLY A 155 2.83 -77.48 -55.02
N GLN A 156 2.48 -78.71 -54.66
CA GLN A 156 2.23 -79.12 -53.28
C GLN A 156 3.50 -79.00 -52.42
N ALA A 157 4.65 -79.43 -52.94
CA ALA A 157 5.93 -79.33 -52.25
C ALA A 157 6.32 -77.87 -51.99
N LYS A 158 6.24 -77.01 -53.02
CA LYS A 158 6.53 -75.57 -52.89
C LYS A 158 5.60 -74.88 -51.89
N LEU A 159 4.31 -75.26 -51.88
CA LEU A 159 3.35 -74.71 -50.93
C LEU A 159 3.69 -75.12 -49.49
N SER A 160 4.05 -76.39 -49.26
CA SER A 160 4.46 -76.87 -47.94
C SER A 160 5.69 -76.13 -47.43
N GLU A 161 6.74 -76.04 -48.25
CA GLU A 161 7.99 -75.36 -47.90
C GLU A 161 7.77 -73.88 -47.57
N ALA A 162 6.99 -73.17 -48.39
CA ALA A 162 6.65 -71.76 -48.15
C ALA A 162 5.85 -71.60 -46.84
N SER A 163 4.88 -72.48 -46.58
CA SER A 163 4.04 -72.43 -45.38
C SER A 163 4.83 -72.71 -44.11
N GLU A 164 5.74 -73.68 -44.12
CA GLU A 164 6.62 -74.02 -43.01
C GLU A 164 7.63 -72.91 -42.73
N GLY A 165 8.19 -72.30 -43.78
CA GLY A 165 9.09 -71.16 -43.67
C GLY A 165 8.44 -69.95 -43.02
N GLU A 166 7.23 -69.59 -43.42
CA GLU A 166 6.49 -68.47 -42.81
C GLU A 166 6.03 -68.80 -41.38
N LEU A 167 5.60 -70.04 -41.10
CA LEU A 167 5.29 -70.49 -39.74
C LEU A 167 6.50 -70.40 -38.82
N ALA A 168 7.68 -70.80 -39.29
CA ALA A 168 8.91 -70.71 -38.53
C ALA A 168 9.28 -69.25 -38.21
N LYS A 169 9.16 -68.34 -39.20
CA LYS A 169 9.37 -66.90 -38.98
C LYS A 169 8.38 -66.32 -37.98
N LEU A 170 7.10 -66.68 -38.07
CA LEU A 170 6.07 -66.20 -37.17
C LEU A 170 6.32 -66.69 -35.74
N LYS A 171 6.72 -67.95 -35.58
CA LYS A 171 7.09 -68.53 -34.29
C LYS A 171 8.30 -67.83 -33.67
N ALA A 172 9.34 -67.57 -34.45
CA ALA A 172 10.50 -66.82 -33.99
C ALA A 172 10.14 -65.39 -33.54
N ARG A 173 9.24 -64.70 -34.25
CA ARG A 173 8.73 -63.39 -33.81
C ARG A 173 7.95 -63.48 -32.50
N LEU A 174 7.13 -64.52 -32.33
CA LEU A 174 6.37 -64.74 -31.11
C LEU A 174 7.30 -64.98 -29.91
N ASP A 175 8.36 -65.78 -30.10
CA ASP A 175 9.36 -66.04 -29.07
C ASP A 175 10.13 -64.76 -28.70
N ASN A 176 10.49 -63.92 -29.68
CA ASN A 176 11.11 -62.62 -29.41
C ASN A 176 10.19 -61.69 -28.62
N TYR A 177 8.91 -61.56 -29.00
CA TYR A 177 7.95 -60.75 -28.25
C TYR A 177 7.72 -61.27 -26.83
N SER A 178 7.74 -62.58 -26.63
CA SER A 178 7.70 -63.19 -25.30
C SER A 178 8.88 -62.75 -24.43
N VAL A 179 10.09 -62.71 -24.99
CA VAL A 179 11.30 -62.27 -24.27
C VAL A 179 11.24 -60.78 -23.95
N ASP A 180 10.87 -59.95 -24.92
CA ASP A 180 10.74 -58.50 -24.74
C ASP A 180 9.72 -58.15 -23.65
N LEU A 181 8.57 -58.85 -23.62
CA LEU A 181 7.55 -58.67 -22.58
C LEU A 181 8.08 -59.07 -21.19
N ALA A 182 8.85 -60.14 -21.08
CA ALA A 182 9.44 -60.55 -19.82
C ALA A 182 10.48 -59.52 -19.32
N GLN A 183 11.31 -58.99 -20.22
CA GLN A 183 12.25 -57.91 -19.90
C GLN A 183 11.53 -56.62 -19.47
N PHE A 184 10.49 -56.24 -20.19
CA PHE A 184 9.69 -55.07 -19.85
C PHE A 184 9.05 -55.22 -18.47
N ALA A 185 8.43 -56.36 -18.17
CA ALA A 185 7.87 -56.64 -16.86
C ALA A 185 8.91 -56.55 -15.72
N SER A 186 10.11 -57.08 -15.95
CA SER A 186 11.22 -56.97 -15.00
C SER A 186 11.64 -55.51 -14.77
N SER A 187 11.76 -54.71 -15.84
CA SER A 187 12.10 -53.29 -15.72
C SER A 187 11.05 -52.49 -14.95
N LEU A 188 9.77 -52.79 -15.17
CA LEU A 188 8.66 -52.15 -14.48
C LEU A 188 8.69 -52.46 -12.97
N GLN A 189 9.00 -53.71 -12.61
CA GLN A 189 9.10 -54.13 -11.22
C GLN A 189 10.28 -53.44 -10.50
N ILE A 190 11.42 -53.29 -11.17
CA ILE A 190 12.56 -52.55 -10.64
C ILE A 190 12.19 -51.08 -10.40
N GLU A 191 11.48 -50.46 -11.34
CA GLU A 191 11.11 -49.05 -11.21
C GLU A 191 10.06 -48.83 -10.10
N GLN A 192 9.12 -49.77 -9.93
CA GLN A 192 8.19 -49.77 -8.80
C GLN A 192 8.92 -49.87 -7.46
N GLN A 193 9.93 -50.73 -7.36
CA GLN A 193 10.74 -50.85 -6.14
C GLN A 193 11.50 -49.55 -5.83
N LYS A 194 12.09 -48.90 -6.84
CA LYS A 194 12.75 -47.60 -6.67
C LYS A 194 11.78 -46.52 -6.20
N LEU A 195 10.59 -46.42 -6.79
CA LEU A 195 9.57 -45.46 -6.39
C LEU A 195 9.11 -45.70 -4.95
N SER A 196 8.93 -46.96 -4.56
CA SER A 196 8.60 -47.32 -3.17
C SER A 196 9.71 -46.92 -2.19
N GLN A 197 10.97 -47.12 -2.58
CA GLN A 197 12.12 -46.72 -1.76
C GLN A 197 12.20 -45.20 -1.61
N ILE A 198 12.10 -44.46 -2.71
CA ILE A 198 12.11 -42.98 -2.70
C ILE A 198 10.97 -42.44 -1.82
N ALA A 199 9.77 -42.99 -1.94
CA ALA A 199 8.64 -42.58 -1.10
C ALA A 199 8.91 -42.83 0.40
N THR A 200 9.51 -43.98 0.73
CA THR A 200 9.88 -44.34 2.10
C THR A 200 10.97 -43.42 2.64
N ASP A 201 12.01 -43.16 1.85
CA ASP A 201 13.11 -42.28 2.22
C ASP A 201 12.62 -40.84 2.44
N HIS A 202 11.78 -40.33 1.54
CA HIS A 202 11.19 -39.00 1.67
C HIS A 202 10.29 -38.90 2.91
N GLN A 203 9.48 -39.92 3.20
CA GLN A 203 8.65 -39.95 4.40
C GLN A 203 9.52 -39.96 5.67
N GLY A 204 10.63 -40.70 5.67
CA GLY A 204 11.61 -40.72 6.76
C GLY A 204 12.26 -39.36 6.97
N GLN A 205 12.83 -38.79 5.90
CA GLN A 205 13.48 -37.47 5.93
C GLN A 205 12.52 -36.37 6.40
N PHE A 206 11.28 -36.36 5.91
CA PHE A 206 10.27 -35.40 6.32
C PHE A 206 9.96 -35.52 7.82
N SER A 207 9.72 -36.74 8.30
CA SER A 207 9.43 -37.02 9.71
C SER A 207 10.58 -36.56 10.61
N SER A 208 11.82 -36.93 10.28
CA SER A 208 13.01 -36.51 11.03
C SER A 208 13.21 -34.99 11.02
N ALA A 209 13.01 -34.33 9.88
CA ALA A 209 13.11 -32.87 9.78
C ALA A 209 11.98 -32.15 10.53
N GLN A 210 10.79 -32.75 10.62
CA GLN A 210 9.68 -32.23 11.42
C GLN A 210 9.96 -32.35 12.92
N GLU A 211 10.51 -33.49 13.36
CA GLU A 211 10.89 -33.71 14.76
C GLU A 211 12.02 -32.77 15.18
N ALA A 212 13.06 -32.61 14.35
CA ALA A 212 14.16 -31.69 14.60
C ALA A 212 13.68 -30.23 14.74
N ARG A 213 12.84 -29.75 13.80
CA ARG A 213 12.26 -28.40 13.88
C ARG A 213 11.37 -28.20 15.11
N SER A 214 10.58 -29.20 15.48
CA SER A 214 9.73 -29.15 16.68
C SER A 214 10.57 -29.01 17.95
N LYS A 215 11.67 -29.76 18.03
CA LYS A 215 12.62 -29.71 19.14
C LYS A 215 13.31 -28.35 19.21
N GLU A 216 13.90 -27.87 18.12
CA GLU A 216 14.57 -26.56 18.06
C GLU A 216 13.62 -25.41 18.42
N PHE A 217 12.38 -25.45 17.93
CA PHE A 217 11.36 -24.46 18.27
C PHE A 217 11.04 -24.47 19.77
N SER A 218 10.87 -25.66 20.35
CA SER A 218 10.58 -25.82 21.78
C SER A 218 11.74 -25.33 22.66
N GLU A 219 12.98 -25.64 22.27
CA GLU A 219 14.18 -25.16 22.95
C GLU A 219 14.32 -23.64 22.86
N SER A 220 14.06 -23.06 21.68
CA SER A 220 14.07 -21.60 21.47
C SER A 220 13.01 -20.90 22.32
N LEU A 221 11.79 -21.46 22.39
CA LEU A 221 10.71 -20.91 23.22
C LEU A 221 11.04 -20.99 24.71
N ARG A 222 11.68 -22.07 25.16
CA ARG A 222 12.16 -22.23 26.54
C ARG A 222 13.24 -21.19 26.86
N ALA A 223 14.25 -21.04 26.00
CA ALA A 223 15.30 -20.05 26.18
C ALA A 223 14.76 -18.60 26.16
N GLY A 224 13.79 -18.31 25.30
CA GLY A 224 13.09 -17.03 25.28
C GLY A 224 12.37 -16.74 26.59
N ASN A 225 11.62 -17.72 27.13
CA ASN A 225 10.94 -17.58 28.42
C ASN A 225 11.90 -17.40 29.60
N GLU A 226 13.01 -18.13 29.62
CA GLU A 226 14.06 -17.97 30.63
C GLU A 226 14.66 -16.56 30.59
N ASN A 227 14.95 -16.03 29.38
CA ASN A 227 15.45 -14.67 29.21
C ASN A 227 14.44 -13.61 29.67
N LEU A 228 13.15 -13.75 29.33
CA LEU A 228 12.11 -12.83 29.79
C LEU A 228 11.98 -12.85 31.32
N THR A 229 12.00 -14.03 31.92
CA THR A 229 11.95 -14.19 33.38
C THR A 229 13.14 -13.51 34.06
N ARG A 230 14.34 -13.70 33.50
CA ARG A 230 15.56 -13.03 33.97
C ARG A 230 15.44 -11.51 33.85
N LEU A 231 14.95 -10.99 32.72
CA LEU A 231 14.78 -9.56 32.50
C LEU A 231 13.79 -8.95 33.50
N ILE A 232 12.67 -9.63 33.77
CA ILE A 232 11.68 -9.21 34.77
C ILE A 232 12.32 -9.16 36.16
N THR A 233 13.08 -10.20 36.52
CA THR A 233 13.75 -10.28 37.84
C THR A 233 14.77 -9.15 38.00
N ASP A 234 15.54 -8.86 36.97
CA ASP A 234 16.54 -7.80 36.97
C ASP A 234 15.87 -6.42 37.08
N TYR A 235 14.84 -6.14 36.28
CA TYR A 235 14.08 -4.89 36.38
C TYR A 235 13.41 -4.71 37.75
N GLN A 236 12.85 -5.78 38.32
CA GLN A 236 12.25 -5.74 39.65
C GLN A 236 13.29 -5.44 40.73
N SER A 237 14.49 -6.03 40.63
CA SER A 237 15.62 -5.75 41.52
C SER A 237 16.09 -4.29 41.41
N GLN A 238 16.33 -3.81 40.18
CA GLN A 238 16.75 -2.43 39.92
C GLN A 238 15.73 -1.42 40.43
N PHE A 239 14.43 -1.66 40.18
CA PHE A 239 13.37 -0.78 40.66
C PHE A 239 13.32 -0.73 42.18
N SER A 240 13.42 -1.89 42.85
CA SER A 240 13.40 -1.98 44.31
C SER A 240 14.61 -1.26 44.92
N SER A 241 15.82 -1.50 44.40
CA SER A 241 17.02 -0.79 44.84
C SER A 241 16.95 0.72 44.61
N ALA A 242 16.41 1.16 43.48
CA ALA A 242 16.22 2.58 43.19
C ALA A 242 15.13 3.22 44.06
N GLN A 243 14.11 2.46 44.46
CA GLN A 243 13.08 2.92 45.39
C GLN A 243 13.65 3.08 46.81
N ASP A 244 14.42 2.09 47.28
CA ASP A 244 15.08 2.13 48.59
C ASP A 244 16.08 3.29 48.66
N ALA A 245 16.88 3.49 47.61
CA ALA A 245 17.83 4.61 47.52
C ALA A 245 17.12 5.97 47.60
N ARG A 246 16.04 6.17 46.82
CA ARG A 246 15.25 7.41 46.86
C ARG A 246 14.58 7.65 48.22
N SER A 247 14.09 6.59 48.86
CA SER A 247 13.51 6.66 50.21
C SER A 247 14.54 7.10 51.25
N ALA A 248 15.74 6.50 51.21
CA ALA A 248 16.85 6.86 52.08
C ALA A 248 17.32 8.30 51.84
N GLU A 249 17.46 8.71 50.58
CA GLU A 249 17.85 10.07 50.21
C GLU A 249 16.83 11.11 50.67
N ASN A 250 15.52 10.86 50.48
CA ASN A 250 14.48 11.77 50.96
C ASN A 250 14.49 11.88 52.49
N THR A 251 14.64 10.76 53.21
CA THR A 251 14.73 10.76 54.67
C THR A 251 15.96 11.56 55.15
N ALA A 252 17.12 11.37 54.51
CA ALA A 252 18.32 12.13 54.82
C ALA A 252 18.14 13.64 54.54
N ALA A 253 17.47 13.99 53.44
CA ALA A 253 17.16 15.38 53.10
C ALA A 253 16.17 16.01 54.09
N GLU A 254 15.17 15.27 54.57
CA GLU A 254 14.25 15.70 55.63
C GLU A 254 14.99 15.97 56.94
N LEU A 255 15.87 15.06 57.35
CA LEU A 255 16.70 15.24 58.54
C LEU A 255 17.64 16.44 58.41
N ALA A 256 18.26 16.64 57.25
CA ALA A 256 19.12 17.79 56.98
C ALA A 256 18.33 19.12 57.03
N ARG A 257 17.13 19.15 56.45
CA ARG A 257 16.22 20.30 56.54
C ARG A 257 15.79 20.59 57.98
N GLN A 258 15.46 19.55 58.75
CA GLN A 258 15.07 19.70 60.15
C GLN A 258 16.23 20.21 61.00
N LYS A 259 17.44 19.70 60.78
CA LYS A 259 18.66 20.17 61.45
C LYS A 259 18.94 21.63 61.13
N THR A 260 18.96 22.00 59.85
CA THR A 260 19.21 23.39 59.43
C THR A 260 18.14 24.36 59.97
N PHE A 261 16.88 23.93 60.02
CA PHE A 261 15.81 24.70 60.67
C PHE A 261 16.06 24.88 62.18
N ASN A 262 16.44 23.81 62.89
CA ASN A 262 16.75 23.90 64.32
C ASN A 262 17.98 24.78 64.59
N ASP A 263 19.03 24.64 63.78
CA ASP A 263 20.26 25.44 63.89
C ASP A 263 19.97 26.92 63.65
N THR A 264 19.15 27.26 62.64
CA THR A 264 18.74 28.64 62.36
C THR A 264 17.85 29.23 63.46
N ILE A 265 16.94 28.46 64.05
CA ILE A 265 16.18 28.90 65.23
C ILE A 265 17.11 29.15 66.41
N ALA A 266 18.06 28.26 66.68
CA ALA A 266 19.01 28.42 67.77
C ALA A 266 19.86 29.68 67.57
N GLU A 267 20.33 29.95 66.35
CA GLU A 267 21.05 31.18 66.01
C GLU A 267 20.18 32.43 66.18
N PHE A 268 18.91 32.38 65.77
CA PHE A 268 17.97 33.49 65.93
C PHE A 268 17.68 33.79 67.41
N ILE A 269 17.45 32.77 68.23
CA ILE A 269 17.28 32.90 69.69
C ILE A 269 18.52 33.54 70.32
N LYS A 270 19.72 33.09 69.92
CA LYS A 270 20.97 33.67 70.40
C LYS A 270 21.08 35.15 70.03
N LYS A 271 20.81 35.52 68.77
CA LYS A 271 20.84 36.93 68.34
C LYS A 271 19.84 37.80 69.11
N LEU A 272 18.64 37.29 69.39
CA LEU A 272 17.66 37.99 70.22
C LEU A 272 18.17 38.17 71.65
N ALA A 273 18.75 37.14 72.26
CA ALA A 273 19.32 37.23 73.59
C ALA A 273 20.51 38.22 73.67
N ASP A 274 21.41 38.18 72.68
CA ASP A 274 22.54 39.12 72.58
C ASP A 274 22.02 40.57 72.39
N GLN A 275 20.97 40.76 71.59
CA GLN A 275 20.33 42.05 71.36
C GLN A 275 19.61 42.58 72.61
N ASP A 276 18.89 41.73 73.34
CA ASP A 276 18.23 42.08 74.61
C ASP A 276 19.26 42.47 75.69
N ALA A 277 20.39 41.75 75.75
CA ALA A 277 21.49 42.08 76.65
C ALA A 277 22.10 43.45 76.31
N GLU A 278 22.36 43.71 75.02
CA GLU A 278 22.89 44.99 74.55
C GLU A 278 21.90 46.15 74.78
N PHE A 279 20.61 45.97 74.49
CA PHE A 279 19.59 46.96 74.81
C PHE A 279 19.49 47.24 76.32
N THR A 280 19.60 46.20 77.15
CA THR A 280 19.60 46.36 78.60
C THR A 280 20.80 47.18 79.06
N LYS A 281 21.99 46.90 78.50
CA LYS A 281 23.22 47.66 78.78
C LYS A 281 23.14 49.11 78.33
N GLN A 282 22.60 49.37 77.14
CA GLN A 282 22.40 50.74 76.64
C GLN A 282 21.39 51.50 77.50
N ARG A 283 20.28 50.84 77.89
CA ARG A 283 19.27 51.42 78.77
C ARG A 283 19.86 51.75 80.14
N THR A 284 20.61 50.85 80.77
CA THR A 284 21.22 51.11 82.09
C THR A 284 22.26 52.23 81.99
N ALA A 285 23.12 52.22 80.97
CA ALA A 285 24.08 53.30 80.74
C ALA A 285 23.39 54.67 80.55
N PHE A 286 22.31 54.71 79.77
CA PHE A 286 21.52 55.93 79.56
C PHE A 286 20.86 56.40 80.85
N VAL A 287 20.27 55.49 81.65
CA VAL A 287 19.66 55.83 82.95
C VAL A 287 20.71 56.38 83.90
N THR A 288 21.87 55.73 84.05
CA THR A 288 22.95 56.21 84.92
C THR A 288 23.51 57.56 84.47
N ALA A 289 23.68 57.77 83.16
CA ALA A 289 24.09 59.07 82.62
C ALA A 289 23.04 60.15 82.92
N SER A 290 21.76 59.87 82.67
CA SER A 290 20.68 60.81 82.95
C SER A 290 20.52 61.11 84.44
N GLU A 291 20.72 60.14 85.34
CA GLU A 291 20.74 60.36 86.79
C GLU A 291 21.92 61.23 87.21
N THR A 292 23.09 61.04 86.59
CA THR A 292 24.28 61.86 86.84
C THR A 292 24.05 63.30 86.37
N ASP A 293 23.51 63.49 85.17
CA ASP A 293 23.17 64.81 84.62
C ASP A 293 22.09 65.51 85.46
N LEU A 294 21.05 64.78 85.89
CA LEU A 294 20.03 65.28 86.81
C LEU A 294 20.64 65.67 88.16
N GLY A 295 21.53 64.85 88.72
CA GLY A 295 22.24 65.14 89.96
C GLY A 295 23.13 66.38 89.85
N ALA A 296 23.85 66.51 88.73
CA ALA A 296 24.67 67.68 88.42
C ALA A 296 23.79 68.94 88.27
N LEU A 297 22.69 68.85 87.54
CA LEU A 297 21.74 69.95 87.34
C LEU A 297 21.05 70.36 88.65
N VAL A 298 20.67 69.40 89.51
CA VAL A 298 20.12 69.67 90.85
C VAL A 298 21.16 70.35 91.73
N SER A 299 22.42 69.90 91.69
CA SER A 299 23.52 70.54 92.42
C SER A 299 23.74 71.97 91.92
N GLU A 300 23.76 72.17 90.60
CA GLU A 300 23.88 73.50 89.99
C GLU A 300 22.71 74.42 90.37
N PHE A 301 21.46 73.92 90.31
CA PHE A 301 20.29 74.68 90.77
C PHE A 301 20.34 74.97 92.26
N LYS A 302 20.89 74.07 93.09
CA LYS A 302 21.06 74.31 94.51
C LYS A 302 22.10 75.40 94.75
N VAL A 303 23.24 75.36 94.05
CA VAL A 303 24.30 76.38 94.12
C VAL A 303 23.77 77.73 93.64
N ARG A 304 23.15 77.78 92.45
CA ARG A 304 22.52 79.01 91.94
C ARG A 304 21.39 79.49 92.85
N GLY A 305 20.62 78.57 93.42
CA GLY A 305 19.56 78.88 94.38
C GLY A 305 20.12 79.53 95.64
N THR A 306 21.23 79.01 96.18
CA THR A 306 21.93 79.61 97.33
C THR A 306 22.57 80.94 96.96
N GLU A 307 23.21 81.06 95.78
CA GLU A 307 23.75 82.32 95.29
C GLU A 307 22.66 83.38 95.10
N ILE A 308 21.51 83.02 94.55
CA ILE A 308 20.36 83.92 94.40
C ILE A 308 19.79 84.30 95.77
N VAL A 309 19.73 83.40 96.74
CA VAL A 309 19.25 83.72 98.10
C VAL A 309 20.24 84.61 98.85
N ASP A 310 21.54 84.40 98.67
CA ASP A 310 22.57 85.27 99.25
C ASP A 310 22.63 86.64 98.56
N ASP A 311 22.55 86.68 97.22
CA ASP A 311 22.41 87.91 96.42
C ASP A 311 21.09 88.63 96.75
N LEU A 312 20.00 87.90 97.04
CA LEU A 312 18.74 88.48 97.52
C LEU A 312 18.86 89.02 98.94
N ARG A 313 19.61 88.39 99.85
CA ARG A 313 19.86 88.92 101.20
C ARG A 313 20.76 90.16 101.17
N GLU A 314 21.74 90.19 100.28
CA GLU A 314 22.59 91.35 100.02
C GLU A 314 21.80 92.49 99.37
N LYS A 315 20.95 92.16 98.38
CA LYS A 315 20.06 93.12 97.71
C LYS A 315 18.88 93.56 98.57
N GLN A 316 18.42 92.78 99.55
CA GLN A 316 17.37 93.20 100.49
C GLN A 316 17.86 94.36 101.38
N ASN A 317 19.15 94.39 101.74
CA ASN A 317 19.78 95.53 102.43
C ASN A 317 20.04 96.75 101.51
N TYR A 318 20.04 96.56 100.19
CA TYR A 318 20.22 97.62 99.19
C TYR A 318 18.88 98.18 98.66
N VAL A 319 17.82 97.39 98.71
CA VAL A 319 16.47 97.71 98.20
C VAL A 319 15.63 98.52 99.21
N GLU A 320 16.06 98.67 100.47
CA GLU A 320 15.50 99.67 101.40
C GLU A 320 15.89 101.13 101.01
N LYS A 321 16.77 101.32 100.00
CA LYS A 321 17.23 102.64 99.55
C LYS A 321 17.04 102.96 98.06
N LEU A 322 16.53 102.06 97.24
CA LEU A 322 16.29 102.38 95.82
C LEU A 322 14.95 101.80 95.34
N VAL A 323 13.88 102.48 95.73
CA VAL A 323 12.63 102.53 94.96
C VAL A 323 12.96 103.19 93.62
N GLY A 324 12.89 102.44 92.53
CA GLY A 324 12.99 103.03 91.20
C GLY A 324 13.27 102.03 90.09
N VAL A 325 12.30 101.93 89.18
CA VAL A 325 12.41 101.42 87.80
C VAL A 325 12.02 99.96 87.57
N ILE A 326 10.75 99.82 87.19
CA ILE A 326 10.11 98.65 86.60
C ILE A 326 10.51 98.48 85.13
N GLY A 327 10.75 97.22 84.75
CA GLY A 327 10.15 96.55 83.57
C GLY A 327 10.51 97.06 82.18
N ASN A 328 11.38 96.33 81.48
CA ASN A 328 11.56 96.50 80.03
C ASN A 328 12.14 95.29 79.29
N LEU A 329 11.49 94.10 79.28
CA LEU A 329 11.92 92.98 78.39
C LEU A 329 10.87 91.89 78.07
N GLY A 330 9.58 92.10 78.34
CA GLY A 330 8.56 91.03 78.25
C GLY A 330 7.77 90.91 76.93
N VAL A 331 7.66 91.98 76.12
CA VAL A 331 6.61 92.05 75.07
C VAL A 331 7.14 91.97 73.63
N THR A 332 8.44 92.18 73.40
CA THR A 332 9.08 92.06 72.07
C THR A 332 9.49 90.62 71.70
N SER A 333 9.83 89.78 72.70
CA SER A 333 10.28 88.40 72.49
C SER A 333 9.22 87.48 71.87
N GLY A 334 7.94 87.67 72.22
CA GLY A 334 6.83 86.84 71.73
C GLY A 334 6.65 86.93 70.20
N TYR A 335 6.69 88.13 69.64
CA TYR A 335 6.53 88.35 68.19
C TYR A 335 7.76 87.86 67.39
N LEU A 336 8.96 88.02 67.94
CA LEU A 336 10.20 87.49 67.36
C LEU A 336 10.21 85.95 67.29
N ARG A 337 9.69 85.28 68.34
CA ARG A 337 9.59 83.81 68.39
C ARG A 337 8.63 83.26 67.32
N VAL A 338 7.45 83.86 67.19
CA VAL A 338 6.47 83.44 66.17
C VAL A 338 7.00 83.70 64.76
N ALA A 339 7.65 84.84 64.51
CA ALA A 339 8.26 85.14 63.21
C ALA A 339 9.34 84.12 62.81
N ASN A 340 10.24 83.74 63.73
CA ASN A 340 11.28 82.75 63.44
C ASN A 340 10.71 81.34 63.18
N GLN A 341 9.63 80.95 63.87
CA GLN A 341 8.96 79.67 63.62
C GLN A 341 8.27 79.66 62.24
N SER A 342 7.56 80.73 61.87
CA SER A 342 6.94 80.87 60.54
C SER A 342 7.97 80.84 59.42
N ARG A 343 9.18 81.41 59.62
CA ARG A 343 10.28 81.34 58.65
C ARG A 343 10.72 79.91 58.36
N TRP A 344 10.90 79.10 59.40
CA TRP A 344 11.31 77.70 59.20
C TRP A 344 10.21 76.89 58.51
N ALA A 345 8.95 77.06 58.91
CA ALA A 345 7.81 76.38 58.28
C ALA A 345 7.62 76.77 56.81
N MET A 346 7.87 78.03 56.45
CA MET A 346 7.83 78.49 55.06
C MET A 346 8.86 77.77 54.19
N TRP A 347 10.11 77.65 54.65
CA TRP A 347 11.16 76.94 53.93
C TRP A 347 10.79 75.46 53.70
N LEU A 348 10.14 74.83 54.67
CA LEU A 348 9.64 73.46 54.55
C LEU A 348 8.60 73.34 53.43
N TRP A 349 7.59 74.22 53.39
CA TRP A 349 6.55 74.19 52.36
C TRP A 349 7.05 74.58 50.97
N GLN A 350 8.00 75.51 50.88
CA GLN A 350 8.68 75.83 49.63
C GLN A 350 9.51 74.64 49.11
N ALA A 351 10.18 73.90 49.98
CA ALA A 351 10.89 72.68 49.60
C ALA A 351 9.94 71.60 49.04
N VAL A 352 8.76 71.42 49.64
CA VAL A 352 7.71 70.51 49.11
C VAL A 352 7.20 70.97 47.74
N THR A 353 7.04 72.28 47.54
CA THR A 353 6.61 72.85 46.25
C THR A 353 7.64 72.57 45.16
N VAL A 354 8.92 72.80 45.43
CA VAL A 354 10.01 72.57 44.47
C VAL A 354 10.16 71.06 44.18
N GLY A 355 10.10 70.21 45.21
CA GLY A 355 10.19 68.75 45.04
C GLY A 355 9.04 68.17 44.20
N SER A 356 7.81 68.63 44.41
CA SER A 356 6.66 68.22 43.60
C SER A 356 6.77 68.71 42.15
N MET A 357 7.27 69.92 41.90
CA MET A 357 7.52 70.45 40.55
C MET A 357 8.63 69.69 39.79
N ILE A 358 9.71 69.31 40.49
CA ILE A 358 10.77 68.46 39.91
C ILE A 358 10.20 67.09 39.53
N THR A 359 9.40 66.50 40.41
CA THR A 359 8.74 65.21 40.17
C THR A 359 7.79 65.29 38.98
N LEU A 360 6.98 66.35 38.90
CA LEU A 360 6.11 66.65 37.76
C LEU A 360 6.89 66.70 36.44
N SER A 361 8.03 67.40 36.44
CA SER A 361 8.88 67.55 35.27
C SER A 361 9.50 66.22 34.82
N ILE A 362 9.95 65.38 35.77
CA ILE A 362 10.49 64.05 35.48
C ILE A 362 9.42 63.12 34.92
N VAL A 363 8.23 63.10 35.53
CA VAL A 363 7.11 62.29 35.05
C VAL A 363 6.70 62.76 33.65
N ALA A 364 6.52 64.06 33.43
CA ALA A 364 6.20 64.61 32.11
C ALA A 364 7.24 64.23 31.04
N TYR A 365 8.53 64.42 31.32
CA TYR A 365 9.62 64.06 30.41
C TYR A 365 9.63 62.56 30.06
N ARG A 366 9.53 61.69 31.07
CA ARG A 366 9.51 60.23 30.86
C ARG A 366 8.26 59.79 30.10
N THR A 367 7.13 60.47 30.31
CA THR A 367 5.89 60.12 29.63
C THR A 367 5.89 60.48 28.15
N LEU A 368 6.59 61.54 27.72
CA LEU A 368 6.68 61.93 26.31
C LEU A 368 7.42 60.90 25.43
N HIS A 369 8.48 60.27 25.96
CA HIS A 369 9.22 59.23 25.23
C HIS A 369 8.58 57.83 25.28
N ALA A 370 7.49 57.64 26.03
CA ALA A 370 6.85 56.34 26.26
C ALA A 370 5.37 56.32 25.79
N VAL A 371 5.03 57.15 24.80
CA VAL A 371 3.69 57.26 24.19
C VAL A 371 3.48 56.25 23.05
N GLU A 372 4.55 55.76 22.44
CA GLU A 372 4.50 54.61 21.53
C GLU A 372 4.55 53.31 22.35
N GLY A 373 3.47 52.52 22.31
CA GLY A 373 3.50 51.17 22.86
C GLY A 373 4.53 50.28 22.15
N GLN A 374 4.82 49.09 22.67
CA GLN A 374 5.75 48.14 22.05
C GLN A 374 5.41 47.76 20.58
N ASN A 375 4.21 48.11 20.10
CA ASN A 375 3.75 47.91 18.72
C ASN A 375 3.47 49.23 17.96
N GLY A 376 3.94 50.39 18.43
CA GLY A 376 3.69 51.69 17.79
C GLY A 376 2.24 52.19 17.85
N GLN A 377 1.35 51.51 18.56
CA GLN A 377 -0.04 51.94 18.77
C GLN A 377 -0.18 52.73 20.07
N PHE A 378 -0.90 53.86 19.99
CA PHE A 378 -1.17 54.76 21.11
C PHE A 378 -2.16 54.14 22.10
N SER A 379 -1.75 53.94 23.36
CA SER A 379 -2.63 53.45 24.42
C SER A 379 -3.35 54.60 25.14
N TRP A 380 -4.64 54.76 24.86
CA TRP A 380 -5.51 55.72 25.56
C TRP A 380 -5.58 55.48 27.07
N VAL A 381 -5.51 54.23 27.50
CA VAL A 381 -5.52 53.85 28.93
C VAL A 381 -4.23 54.30 29.63
N GLY A 382 -3.08 54.07 28.99
CA GLY A 382 -1.78 54.52 29.52
C GLY A 382 -1.69 56.04 29.61
N PHE A 383 -2.24 56.76 28.64
CA PHE A 383 -2.32 58.21 28.65
C PHE A 383 -3.20 58.75 29.80
N ALA A 384 -4.41 58.22 29.95
CA ALA A 384 -5.35 58.66 30.98
C ALA A 384 -4.80 58.48 32.41
N ALA A 385 -4.16 57.33 32.70
CA ALA A 385 -3.54 57.09 34.00
C ALA A 385 -2.43 58.10 34.33
N ARG A 386 -1.63 58.52 33.33
CA ARG A 386 -0.55 59.50 33.49
C ARG A 386 -1.08 60.92 33.72
N VAL A 387 -2.13 61.31 33.00
CA VAL A 387 -2.81 62.60 33.20
C VAL A 387 -3.35 62.71 34.64
N LEU A 388 -3.92 61.62 35.17
CA LEU A 388 -4.42 61.58 36.54
C LEU A 388 -3.31 61.78 37.60
N VAL A 389 -2.13 61.19 37.38
CA VAL A 389 -0.95 61.36 38.25
C VAL A 389 -0.37 62.77 38.17
N LEU A 390 -0.30 63.36 36.96
CA LEU A 390 0.16 64.74 36.78
C LEU A 390 -0.79 65.75 37.44
N LEU A 391 -2.10 65.50 37.35
CA LEU A 391 -3.11 66.33 38.00
C LEU A 391 -3.00 66.29 39.53
N SER A 392 -2.85 65.10 40.13
CA SER A 392 -2.75 64.98 41.58
C SER A 392 -1.46 65.61 42.13
N LEU A 393 -0.32 65.43 41.44
CA LEU A 393 0.93 66.10 41.79
C LEU A 393 0.86 67.62 41.63
N GLY A 394 0.18 68.12 40.59
CA GLY A 394 -0.03 69.55 40.38
C GLY A 394 -0.83 70.20 41.51
N VAL A 395 -1.84 69.50 42.04
CA VAL A 395 -2.62 69.97 43.20
C VAL A 395 -1.75 70.09 44.45
N ILE A 396 -0.86 69.12 44.71
CA ILE A 396 0.06 69.16 45.85
C ILE A 396 1.03 70.33 45.74
N ALA A 397 1.59 70.56 44.53
CA ALA A 397 2.48 71.68 44.27
C ALA A 397 1.78 73.04 44.48
N ALA A 398 0.56 73.20 43.95
CA ALA A 398 -0.21 74.43 44.12
C ALA A 398 -0.55 74.70 45.59
N TYR A 399 -0.98 73.68 46.33
CA TYR A 399 -1.34 73.82 47.74
C TYR A 399 -0.13 74.19 48.61
N SER A 400 0.99 73.49 48.43
CA SER A 400 2.23 73.76 49.18
C SER A 400 2.78 75.15 48.90
N GLY A 401 2.69 75.63 47.65
CA GLY A 401 3.10 76.99 47.29
C GLY A 401 2.26 78.06 47.98
N ILE A 402 0.93 77.91 48.01
CA ILE A 402 0.02 78.84 48.69
C ILE A 402 0.27 78.85 50.20
N GLN A 403 0.52 77.69 50.81
CA GLN A 403 0.81 77.62 52.24
C GLN A 403 2.16 78.25 52.60
N GLY A 404 3.18 78.09 51.74
CA GLY A 404 4.45 78.81 51.86
C GLY A 404 4.26 80.32 51.85
N ASP A 405 3.45 80.85 50.93
CA ASP A 405 3.18 82.29 50.83
C ASP A 405 2.45 82.86 52.06
N ARG A 406 1.47 82.11 52.60
CA ARG A 406 0.79 82.50 53.85
C ARG A 406 1.76 82.66 55.01
N LEU A 407 2.66 81.69 55.22
CA LEU A 407 3.66 81.76 56.29
C LEU A 407 4.66 82.91 56.10
N PHE A 408 4.92 83.32 54.86
CA PHE A 408 5.73 84.52 54.56
C PHE A 408 5.03 85.81 54.95
N THR A 409 3.72 85.93 54.71
CA THR A 409 2.96 87.09 55.17
C THR A 409 2.90 87.17 56.70
N GLU A 410 2.78 86.03 57.39
CA GLU A 410 2.81 85.97 58.85
C GLU A 410 4.19 86.33 59.43
N GLU A 411 5.27 85.82 58.83
CA GLU A 411 6.63 86.18 59.22
C GLU A 411 6.84 87.69 59.12
N ARG A 412 6.53 88.30 57.97
CA ARG A 412 6.71 89.73 57.74
C ARG A 412 5.88 90.58 58.70
N ARG A 413 4.63 90.20 58.96
CA ARG A 413 3.75 90.92 59.89
C ARG A 413 4.30 90.89 61.31
N ASN A 414 4.65 89.71 61.81
CA ASN A 414 5.14 89.55 63.17
C ASN A 414 6.53 90.17 63.36
N ARG A 415 7.40 90.10 62.36
CA ARG A 415 8.70 90.79 62.35
C ARG A 415 8.54 92.30 62.35
N LYS A 416 7.59 92.83 61.57
CA LYS A 416 7.27 94.25 61.56
C LYS A 416 6.72 94.71 62.91
N LEU A 417 5.78 93.98 63.52
CA LEU A 417 5.25 94.28 64.84
C LEU A 417 6.34 94.23 65.93
N ALA A 418 7.24 93.25 65.87
CA ALA A 418 8.37 93.17 66.79
C ALA A 418 9.27 94.40 66.67
N LEU A 419 9.62 94.81 65.43
CA LEU A 419 10.42 96.00 65.17
C LEU A 419 9.68 97.30 65.54
N GLU A 420 8.37 97.38 65.33
CA GLU A 420 7.56 98.53 65.75
C GLU A 420 7.51 98.64 67.28
N LEU A 421 7.30 97.54 68.00
CA LEU A 421 7.32 97.49 69.47
C LEU A 421 8.71 97.83 70.03
N GLU A 422 9.78 97.36 69.39
CA GLU A 422 11.16 97.66 69.77
C GLU A 422 11.52 99.13 69.48
N ALA A 423 11.05 99.68 68.36
CA ALA A 423 11.29 101.07 67.98
C ALA A 423 10.45 102.08 68.80
N ILE A 424 9.31 101.70 69.36
CA ILE A 424 8.45 102.59 70.16
C ILE A 424 9.18 103.13 71.40
N GLY A 425 10.03 102.32 72.06
CA GLY A 425 10.74 102.71 73.28
C GLY A 425 11.58 103.99 73.12
N PRO A 426 12.50 104.05 72.15
CA PRO A 426 13.28 105.25 71.85
C PRO A 426 12.48 106.50 71.46
N TYR A 427 11.33 106.36 70.78
CA TYR A 427 10.49 107.51 70.38
C TYR A 427 9.57 108.03 71.49
N LEU A 428 9.25 107.21 72.50
CA LEU A 428 8.47 107.60 73.69
C LEU A 428 9.30 108.36 74.73
N ALA A 429 10.60 108.07 74.81
CA ALA A 429 11.49 108.56 75.87
C ALA A 429 11.55 110.09 76.04
N PRO A 430 11.52 110.95 74.99
CA PRO A 430 11.61 112.40 75.14
C PRO A 430 10.28 113.12 75.42
N LEU A 431 9.14 112.43 75.46
CA LEU A 431 7.83 113.06 75.71
C LEU A 431 7.53 113.23 77.21
N PRO A 432 6.72 114.22 77.64
CA PRO A 432 6.26 114.34 79.03
C PRO A 432 5.49 113.10 79.50
N VAL A 433 5.54 112.78 80.80
CA VAL A 433 5.00 111.53 81.37
C VAL A 433 3.50 111.35 81.13
N GLU A 434 2.71 112.43 81.09
CA GLU A 434 1.29 112.38 80.74
C GLU A 434 1.07 111.91 79.29
N ASP A 435 1.86 112.41 78.35
CA ASP A 435 1.74 112.07 76.93
C ASP A 435 2.26 110.65 76.64
N GLN A 436 3.28 110.20 77.38
CA GLN A 436 3.73 108.81 77.33
C GLN A 436 2.62 107.84 77.78
N ASN A 437 1.87 108.17 78.83
CA ASN A 437 0.77 107.34 79.30
C ASN A 437 -0.42 107.37 78.34
N LYS A 438 -0.78 108.54 77.78
CA LYS A 438 -1.80 108.62 76.71
C LYS A 438 -1.41 107.80 75.49
N PHE A 439 -0.14 107.86 75.06
CA PHE A 439 0.36 107.08 73.92
C PHE A 439 0.37 105.57 74.21
N ARG A 440 0.73 105.15 75.43
CA ARG A 440 0.64 103.74 75.85
C ARG A 440 -0.79 103.22 75.87
N ILE A 441 -1.76 104.04 76.30
CA ILE A 441 -3.19 103.69 76.24
C ILE A 441 -3.65 103.58 74.77
N GLN A 442 -3.30 104.55 73.91
CA GLN A 442 -3.65 104.50 72.49
C GLN A 442 -3.00 103.32 71.74
N ILE A 443 -1.73 103.00 72.01
CA ILE A 443 -1.05 101.82 71.45
C ILE A 443 -1.63 100.53 72.03
N GLY A 444 -1.96 100.50 73.32
CA GLY A 444 -2.61 99.37 73.97
C GLY A 444 -3.95 99.03 73.30
N GLU A 445 -4.80 100.04 73.09
CA GLU A 445 -6.08 99.89 72.38
C GLU A 445 -5.90 99.55 70.90
N ARG A 446 -4.87 100.10 70.22
CA ARG A 446 -4.62 99.84 68.80
C ARG A 446 -3.97 98.49 68.51
N SER A 447 -3.08 98.01 69.39
CA SER A 447 -2.29 96.80 69.19
C SER A 447 -2.91 95.55 69.82
N PHE A 448 -3.75 95.71 70.86
CA PHE A 448 -4.37 94.59 71.58
C PHE A 448 -5.91 94.66 71.64
N GLY A 449 -6.53 95.74 71.14
CA GLY A 449 -7.97 96.01 71.29
C GLY A 449 -8.80 96.09 70.00
N ARG A 450 -8.26 95.72 68.84
CA ARG A 450 -9.06 95.50 67.62
C ARG A 450 -9.09 94.01 67.30
N GLU A 451 -10.29 93.43 67.29
CA GLU A 451 -10.58 92.34 66.36
C GLU A 451 -10.13 92.85 64.99
N ALA A 452 -9.02 92.30 64.49
CA ALA A 452 -8.61 92.59 63.14
C ALA A 452 -9.76 92.14 62.25
N ASP A 453 -10.51 93.12 61.75
CA ASP A 453 -11.41 93.00 60.62
C ASP A 453 -10.57 92.43 59.48
N ILE A 454 -10.55 91.09 59.36
CA ILE A 454 -9.83 90.40 58.29
C ILE A 454 -10.66 90.63 57.04
N GLN A 455 -10.51 91.82 56.46
CA GLN A 455 -10.86 92.08 55.08
C GLN A 455 -9.97 91.20 54.22
N PHE A 456 -10.49 90.02 53.89
CA PHE A 456 -9.99 89.13 52.85
C PHE A 456 -10.14 89.85 51.49
N HIS A 457 -9.27 90.82 51.24
CA HIS A 457 -9.11 91.42 49.92
C HIS A 457 -7.97 90.74 49.17
N GLY A 458 -8.38 89.72 48.45
CA GLY A 458 -7.54 88.89 47.61
C GLY A 458 -8.31 87.61 47.46
N LYS A 459 -9.05 87.51 46.34
CA LYS A 459 -9.96 86.43 45.96
C LYS A 459 -9.73 85.20 46.85
N SER A 460 -10.70 84.87 47.70
CA SER A 460 -10.77 83.55 48.31
C SER A 460 -11.32 82.60 47.25
N PRO A 461 -10.44 81.91 46.52
CA PRO A 461 -10.78 80.56 46.16
C PRO A 461 -9.58 79.68 46.51
N THR A 462 -9.75 78.48 47.04
CA THR A 462 -10.94 77.68 47.19
C THR A 462 -10.41 76.36 47.76
N SER A 463 -11.27 75.62 48.45
CA SER A 463 -11.06 74.20 48.70
C SER A 463 -10.55 73.52 47.42
N VAL A 464 -9.71 72.50 47.59
CA VAL A 464 -9.19 71.60 46.56
C VAL A 464 -10.27 71.12 45.57
N VAL A 465 -11.55 71.18 46.01
CA VAL A 465 -12.77 70.94 45.25
C VAL A 465 -13.00 71.91 44.07
N ASP A 466 -12.57 73.18 44.14
CA ASP A 466 -12.88 74.19 43.11
C ASP A 466 -11.76 74.41 42.07
N LEU A 467 -10.52 74.04 42.38
CA LEU A 467 -9.50 73.82 41.35
C LEU A 467 -9.88 72.57 40.52
N ALA A 468 -10.38 71.52 41.17
CA ALA A 468 -10.96 70.34 40.53
C ALA A 468 -12.28 70.63 39.79
N ASN A 469 -13.09 71.60 40.25
CA ASN A 469 -14.34 72.02 39.61
C ASN A 469 -14.21 73.19 38.61
N SER A 470 -13.00 73.69 38.36
CA SER A 470 -12.79 74.78 37.41
C SER A 470 -13.31 74.39 36.02
N LYS A 471 -13.92 75.35 35.31
CA LYS A 471 -14.54 75.10 33.99
C LYS A 471 -13.53 74.51 33.00
N GLU A 472 -12.28 74.96 33.08
CA GLU A 472 -11.16 74.49 32.27
C GLU A 472 -10.76 73.04 32.60
N LEU A 473 -10.66 72.66 33.88
CA LEU A 473 -10.28 71.30 34.29
C LEU A 473 -11.43 70.31 34.09
N LYS A 474 -12.68 70.75 34.26
CA LYS A 474 -13.87 69.98 33.85
C LYS A 474 -13.92 69.78 32.34
N GLU A 475 -13.58 70.78 31.53
CA GLU A 475 -13.48 70.62 30.07
C GLU A 475 -12.32 69.71 29.68
N LEU A 476 -11.17 69.78 30.35
CA LEU A 476 -10.00 68.92 30.07
C LEU A 476 -10.24 67.47 30.48
N VAL A 477 -10.86 67.23 31.64
CA VAL A 477 -11.28 65.90 32.09
C VAL A 477 -12.41 65.37 31.20
N LYS A 478 -13.40 66.20 30.84
CA LYS A 478 -14.47 65.80 29.93
C LYS A 478 -13.93 65.49 28.52
N PHE A 479 -12.99 66.28 28.01
CA PHE A 479 -12.29 66.01 26.76
C PHE A 479 -11.47 64.71 26.85
N ALA A 480 -10.70 64.49 27.91
CA ALA A 480 -9.94 63.25 28.10
C ALA A 480 -10.84 62.01 28.21
N VAL A 481 -11.97 62.12 28.91
CA VAL A 481 -12.95 61.05 29.08
C VAL A 481 -13.75 60.80 27.79
N GLU A 482 -14.23 61.83 27.08
CA GLU A 482 -14.90 61.69 25.78
C GLU A 482 -13.98 61.12 24.71
N THR A 483 -12.70 61.52 24.69
CA THR A 483 -11.73 60.99 23.73
C THR A 483 -11.36 59.55 24.04
N ALA A 484 -11.21 59.18 25.32
CA ALA A 484 -11.00 57.79 25.73
C ALA A 484 -12.22 56.89 25.46
N ILE A 485 -13.45 57.38 25.68
CA ILE A 485 -14.69 56.63 25.39
C ILE A 485 -14.88 56.45 23.88
N ASN A 486 -14.59 57.46 23.06
CA ASN A 486 -14.67 57.37 21.60
C ASN A 486 -13.57 56.46 21.00
N ALA A 487 -12.44 56.32 21.66
CA ALA A 487 -11.37 55.39 21.25
C ALA A 487 -11.61 53.92 21.67
N ILE A 488 -12.58 53.66 22.57
CA ILE A 488 -13.03 52.30 22.94
C ILE A 488 -14.22 51.84 22.06
N LYS A 489 -14.88 52.75 21.33
CA LYS A 489 -16.02 52.48 20.43
C LYS A 489 -15.67 52.43 18.93
N LYS A 490 -14.41 52.63 18.55
CA LYS A 490 -13.82 52.31 17.24
C LYS A 490 -12.79 51.21 17.44
#